data_AF-A0A3M1Q5Y8-F1
#
_entry.id   AF-A0A3M1Q5Y8-F1
#
_cell.length_a   1.000
_cell.length_b   1.000
_cell.length_c   1.000
_cell.angle_alpha   90.00
_cell.angle_beta   90.00
_cell.angle_gamma   90.00
#
_symmetry.space_group_name_H-M   'P 1'
#
loop_
_entity.id
_entity.type
_entity.pdbx_description
1 polymer ?
#
loop_
_entity_poly.entity_id
_entity_poly.type
_entity_poly.pdbx_seq_one_letter_code
_entity_poly.pdbx_strand_id
1 'polypeptide(L)' 'MAMYAAQRGMGGDGALRALTCDAAKMYRIDDRVGRLAPGRDGDLLIFSGHPFDAGSRLLRVIVGGREVRHAN' A
#
# COMPACT_ATOMS: atom_id res chain seq x y z
N MET A 1 8.98 9.26 -4.27
CA MET A 1 9.88 8.20 -4.78
C MET A 1 9.13 7.07 -5.48
N ALA A 2 8.05 6.51 -4.92
CA ALA A 2 7.30 5.42 -5.55
C ALA A 2 6.62 5.76 -6.89
N MET A 3 5.85 6.86 -6.96
CA MET A 3 5.27 7.32 -8.22
C MET A 3 6.33 7.60 -9.28
N TYR A 4 7.48 8.14 -8.87
CA TYR A 4 8.60 8.42 -9.77
C TYR A 4 9.16 7.13 -10.38
N ALA A 5 9.34 6.06 -9.59
CA ALA A 5 9.77 4.76 -10.08
C ALA A 5 8.73 4.09 -11.00
N ALA A 6 7.44 4.18 -10.64
CA ALA A 6 6.34 3.68 -11.47
C ALA A 6 6.35 4.33 -12.86
N GLN A 7 6.51 5.66 -12.91
CA GLN A 7 6.56 6.45 -14.14
C GLN A 7 7.84 6.25 -14.96
N ARG A 8 8.95 5.82 -14.34
CA ARG A 8 10.27 5.68 -14.98
C ARG A 8 10.59 4.27 -15.46
N GLY A 9 9.60 3.40 -15.62
CA GLY A 9 9.75 2.11 -16.30
C GLY A 9 9.51 0.86 -15.45
N MET A 10 9.19 1.01 -14.15
CA MET A 10 8.81 -0.13 -13.30
C MET A 10 7.35 -0.58 -13.52
N GLY A 11 6.50 0.30 -14.08
CA GLY A 11 5.07 0.08 -14.22
C GLY A 11 4.31 0.16 -12.90
N GLY A 12 2.98 0.31 -12.97
CA GLY A 12 2.12 0.46 -11.79
C GLY A 12 2.19 -0.75 -10.86
N ASP A 13 2.04 -1.96 -11.41
CA ASP A 13 2.05 -3.20 -10.62
C ASP A 13 3.41 -3.46 -9.96
N GLY A 14 4.50 -3.22 -10.70
CA GLY A 14 5.86 -3.37 -10.17
C GLY A 14 6.10 -2.42 -9.00
N ALA A 15 5.70 -1.15 -9.13
CA ALA A 15 5.82 -0.19 -8.04
C ALA A 15 4.92 -0.54 -6.84
N LEU A 16 3.70 -1.02 -7.08
CA LEU A 16 2.80 -1.41 -5.99
C LEU A 16 3.36 -2.62 -5.24
N ARG A 17 3.89 -3.61 -5.96
CA ARG A 17 4.54 -4.79 -5.40
C ARG A 17 5.79 -4.42 -4.59
N ALA A 18 6.62 -3.53 -5.13
CA ALA A 18 7.84 -3.02 -4.50
C ALA A 18 7.54 -2.36 -3.14
N LEU A 19 6.49 -1.54 -3.08
CA LEU A 19 6.07 -0.85 -1.85
C LEU A 19 5.34 -1.72 -0.83
N THR A 20 4.92 -2.92 -1.21
CA THR A 20 4.09 -3.79 -0.35
C THR A 20 4.83 -5.09 -0.05
N CYS A 21 4.56 -6.14 -0.82
CA CYS A 21 5.04 -7.48 -0.49
C CYS A 21 6.56 -7.65 -0.63
N ASP A 22 7.23 -6.91 -1.54
CA ASP A 22 8.68 -7.02 -1.67
C ASP A 22 9.40 -6.28 -0.53
N ALA A 23 8.89 -5.12 -0.11
CA ALA A 23 9.37 -4.44 1.09
C ALA A 23 9.18 -5.31 2.35
N ALA A 24 8.00 -5.90 2.55
CA ALA A 24 7.74 -6.78 3.68
C ALA A 24 8.70 -7.97 3.73
N LYS A 25 8.99 -8.59 2.57
CA LYS A 25 9.96 -9.69 2.46
C LYS A 25 11.38 -9.25 2.78
N MET A 26 11.79 -8.08 2.27
CA MET A 26 13.12 -7.52 2.53
C MET A 26 13.38 -7.35 4.04
N TYR A 27 12.34 -6.96 4.79
CA TYR A 27 12.40 -6.81 6.24
C TYR A 27 12.00 -8.06 7.03
N ARG A 28 11.68 -9.17 6.37
CA ARG A 28 11.25 -10.44 6.98
C ARG A 28 10.03 -10.29 7.92
N ILE A 29 9.08 -9.47 7.49
CA ILE A 29 7.77 -9.25 8.15
C ILE A 29 6.60 -9.60 7.22
N ASP A 30 6.89 -10.36 6.16
CA ASP A 30 5.93 -10.75 5.13
C ASP A 30 5.00 -11.88 5.56
N ASP A 31 5.09 -12.37 6.79
CA ASP A 31 4.08 -13.17 7.47
C ASP A 31 2.91 -12.30 7.99
N ARG A 32 3.17 -11.02 8.27
CA ARG A 32 2.20 -10.09 8.85
C ARG A 32 1.63 -9.07 7.86
N VAL A 33 2.47 -8.42 7.05
CA VAL A 33 2.05 -7.26 6.23
C VAL A 33 2.39 -7.41 4.75
N GLY A 34 1.98 -6.42 3.95
CA GLY A 34 2.36 -6.29 2.54
C GLY A 34 1.53 -7.13 1.56
N ARG A 35 0.53 -7.89 2.02
CA ARG A 35 -0.45 -8.58 1.16
C ARG A 35 -1.85 -8.53 1.76
N LEU A 36 -2.83 -8.48 0.87
CA LEU A 36 -4.24 -8.69 1.20
C LEU A 36 -4.53 -10.20 1.19
N ALA A 37 -4.44 -10.83 2.35
CA ALA A 37 -4.71 -12.26 2.52
C ALA A 37 -5.20 -12.57 3.95
N PRO A 38 -5.94 -13.67 4.16
CA PRO A 38 -6.30 -14.12 5.50
C PRO A 38 -5.07 -14.36 6.38
N GLY A 39 -5.21 -14.07 7.68
CA GLY A 39 -4.13 -14.23 8.67
C GLY A 39 -3.07 -13.12 8.65
N ARG A 40 -3.26 -12.06 7.86
CA ARG A 40 -2.41 -10.86 7.84
C ARG A 40 -2.97 -9.76 8.73
N ASP A 41 -2.11 -8.84 9.13
CA ASP A 41 -2.52 -7.63 9.84
C ASP A 41 -3.50 -6.84 8.96
N GLY A 42 -4.55 -6.29 9.58
CA GLY A 42 -5.62 -5.54 8.90
C GLY A 42 -5.19 -4.15 8.46
N ASP A 43 -4.06 -4.04 7.76
CA ASP A 43 -3.46 -2.79 7.30
C ASP A 43 -3.88 -2.52 5.85
N LEU A 44 -4.75 -1.52 5.67
CA LEU A 44 -5.40 -1.22 4.39
C LEU A 44 -5.39 0.28 4.09
N LEU A 45 -5.18 0.61 2.83
CA LEU A 45 -5.40 1.94 2.29
C LEU A 45 -6.51 1.86 1.24
N ILE A 46 -7.54 2.70 1.38
CA ILE A 46 -8.64 2.77 0.42
C ILE A 46 -8.47 4.03 -0.41
N PHE A 47 -8.35 3.86 -1.73
CA PHE A 47 -8.22 4.96 -2.69
C PHE A 47 -9.49 5.09 -3.54
N SER A 48 -9.76 6.29 -4.07
CA SER A 48 -10.88 6.53 -5.00
C SER A 48 -10.66 5.97 -6.40
N GLY A 49 -9.44 5.54 -6.71
CA GLY A 49 -9.00 4.94 -7.97
C GLY A 49 -7.64 4.26 -7.77
N HIS A 50 -6.93 3.98 -8.86
CA HIS A 50 -5.62 3.33 -8.72
C HIS A 50 -4.63 4.25 -7.95
N PRO A 51 -3.79 3.75 -7.02
CA PRO A 51 -2.99 4.60 -6.12
C PRO A 51 -1.97 5.50 -6.80
N PHE A 52 -1.59 5.21 -8.05
CA PHE A 52 -0.63 6.01 -8.82
C PHE A 52 -1.27 6.90 -9.88
N ASP A 53 -2.61 6.94 -9.97
CA ASP A 53 -3.30 7.86 -10.86
C ASP A 53 -3.29 9.27 -10.25
N ALA A 54 -2.99 10.27 -11.06
CA ALA A 54 -2.86 11.66 -10.59
C ALA A 54 -4.14 12.22 -9.93
N GLY A 55 -5.32 11.73 -10.32
CA GLY A 55 -6.60 12.13 -9.74
C GLY A 55 -7.06 11.31 -8.53
N SER A 56 -6.34 10.24 -8.17
CA SER A 56 -6.74 9.33 -7.10
C SER A 56 -6.48 9.95 -5.73
N ARG A 57 -7.45 9.81 -4.82
CA ARG A 57 -7.39 10.33 -3.46
C ARG A 57 -7.40 9.19 -2.46
N LEU A 58 -6.61 9.32 -1.39
CA LEU A 58 -6.69 8.44 -0.24
C LEU A 58 -7.97 8.75 0.55
N LEU A 59 -8.87 7.79 0.65
CA LEU A 59 -10.18 7.93 1.29
C LEU A 59 -10.16 7.49 2.75
N ARG A 60 -9.43 6.41 3.05
CA ARG A 60 -9.36 5.80 4.39
C ARG A 60 -8.00 5.17 4.62
N VAL A 61 -7.58 5.19 5.87
CA VAL A 61 -6.40 4.49 6.39
C VAL A 61 -6.88 3.56 7.49
N ILE A 62 -6.56 2.28 7.39
CA ILE A 62 -6.90 1.27 8.38
C ILE A 62 -5.59 0.62 8.82
N VAL A 63 -5.36 0.56 10.13
CA VAL A 63 -4.17 -0.08 10.73
C VAL A 63 -4.65 -1.05 11.80
N GLY A 64 -4.21 -2.32 11.71
CA GLY A 64 -4.65 -3.37 12.62
C GLY A 64 -6.17 -3.56 12.67
N GLY A 65 -6.86 -3.34 11.55
CA GLY A 65 -8.32 -3.44 11.46
C GLY A 65 -9.10 -2.25 12.02
N ARG A 66 -8.43 -1.16 12.42
CA ARG A 66 -9.07 0.06 12.92
C ARG A 66 -8.82 1.24 11.98
N GLU A 67 -9.89 1.97 11.67
CA GLU A 67 -9.77 3.20 10.87
C GLU A 67 -9.03 4.27 11.68
N VAL A 68 -7.93 4.77 11.12
CA VAL A 68 -7.15 5.87 11.70
C VAL A 68 -7.69 7.17 11.12
N ARG A 69 -8.12 8.07 12.01
CA ARG A 69 -8.54 9.43 11.66
C ARG A 69 -7.54 10.42 12.21
N HIS A 70 -7.23 11.44 11.42
CA HIS A 70 -6.49 12.58 11.92
C HIS A 70 -7.40 13.33 12.91
N ALA A 71 -7.00 13.46 14.17
CA ALA A 71 -7.65 14.41 15.08
C ALA A 71 -7.21 15.81 14.66
N ASN A 72 -8.18 16.69 14.41
CA ASN A 72 -7.92 18.12 14.20
C ASN A 72 -7.60 18.80 15.52
#